data_AF-A0A938H8J2-F1
#
_entry.id   AF-A0A938H8J2-F1
#
_cell.length_a   1.000
_cell.length_b   1.000
_cell.length_c   1.000
_cell.angle_alpha   90.00
_cell.angle_beta   90.00
_cell.angle_gamma   90.00
#
_symmetry.space_group_name_H-M   'P 1'
#
loop_
_entity.id
_entity.type
_entity.pdbx_description
1 polymer ?
#
loop_
_entity_poly.entity_id
_entity_poly.type
_entity_poly.pdbx_seq_one_letter_code
_entity_poly.pdbx_strand_id
1 'polypeptide(L)'
;VGTDPLEAARRELQEETGLQAESWEPLLRMHLSNSVTDEEALIYVASGLTQGQAQPEGTEDLSIAWVTLEEALELIQEGRITDAMSVAALQAWALRLLRK
;
A
#
# COMPACT_ATOMS: atom_id res chain seq x y z
N VAL A 1 8.84 -18.95 11.82
CA VAL A 1 7.89 -17.84 12.06
C VAL A 1 8.38 -16.71 11.20
N GLY A 2 7.73 -16.48 10.07
CA GLY A 2 8.34 -15.89 8.88
C GLY A 2 7.45 -16.17 7.68
N THR A 3 6.26 -15.59 7.72
CA THR A 3 5.32 -15.57 6.60
C THR A 3 5.95 -14.80 5.45
N ASP A 4 5.80 -15.32 4.23
CA ASP A 4 6.22 -14.63 3.01
C ASP A 4 5.60 -13.22 3.00
N PRO A 5 6.39 -12.14 2.83
CA PRO A 5 5.87 -10.78 2.79
C PRO A 5 4.72 -10.57 1.79
N LEU A 6 4.71 -11.31 0.68
CA LEU A 6 3.62 -11.23 -0.28
C LEU A 6 2.32 -11.86 0.27
N GLU A 7 2.42 -12.95 1.03
CA GLU A 7 1.26 -13.56 1.68
C GLU A 7 0.70 -12.66 2.78
N ALA A 8 1.57 -11.93 3.50
CA ALA A 8 1.12 -10.89 4.42
C ALA A 8 0.38 -9.77 3.68
N ALA A 9 0.95 -9.21 2.61
CA ALA A 9 0.30 -8.14 1.84
C ALA A 9 -1.07 -8.56 1.26
N ARG A 10 -1.21 -9.82 0.82
CA ARG A 10 -2.49 -10.38 0.35
C ARG A 10 -3.53 -10.45 1.45
N ARG A 11 -3.14 -10.93 2.63
CA ARG A 11 -4.01 -11.06 3.80
C ARG A 11 -4.48 -9.68 4.26
N GLU A 12 -3.56 -8.75 4.50
CA GLU A 12 -3.88 -7.39 4.98
C GLU A 12 -4.81 -6.66 3.99
N LEU A 13 -4.54 -6.73 2.68
CA LEU A 13 -5.43 -6.13 1.67
C LEU A 13 -6.88 -6.65 1.79
N GLN A 14 -7.04 -7.98 1.97
CA GLN A 14 -8.35 -8.58 2.13
C GLN A 14 -9.02 -8.21 3.46
N GLU A 15 -8.27 -8.25 4.56
CA GLU A 15 -8.80 -7.95 5.90
C GLU A 15 -9.24 -6.49 6.00
N GLU A 16 -8.38 -5.54 5.62
CA GLU A 16 -8.66 -4.11 5.74
C GLU A 16 -9.71 -3.60 4.74
N THR A 17 -9.65 -4.07 3.49
CA THR A 17 -10.43 -3.48 2.39
C THR A 17 -11.45 -4.42 1.74
N GLY A 18 -11.34 -5.73 1.99
CA GLY A 18 -12.10 -6.77 1.30
C GLY A 18 -11.60 -7.04 -0.12
N LEU A 19 -10.57 -6.34 -0.61
CA LEU A 19 -10.07 -6.52 -1.98
C LEU A 19 -9.20 -7.77 -2.11
N GLN A 20 -9.33 -8.44 -3.24
CA GLN A 20 -8.44 -9.50 -3.69
C GLN A 20 -7.85 -9.10 -5.03
N ALA A 21 -6.60 -9.50 -5.30
CA ALA A 21 -5.90 -9.13 -6.52
C ALA A 21 -5.34 -10.36 -7.24
N GLU A 22 -5.49 -10.38 -8.56
CA GLU A 22 -4.96 -11.44 -9.43
C GLU A 22 -3.44 -11.36 -9.61
N SER A 23 -2.89 -10.15 -9.66
CA SER A 23 -1.46 -9.92 -9.89
C SER A 23 -0.85 -8.97 -8.87
N TRP A 24 0.41 -9.24 -8.54
CA TRP A 24 1.20 -8.52 -7.56
C TRP A 24 2.60 -8.26 -8.11
N GLU A 25 2.99 -7.00 -8.23
CA GLU A 25 4.31 -6.61 -8.70
C GLU A 25 5.07 -5.84 -7.60
N PRO A 26 6.34 -6.17 -7.30
CA PRO A 26 7.14 -5.38 -6.39
C PRO A 26 7.27 -3.93 -6.88
N LEU A 27 6.99 -2.97 -6.01
CA LEU A 27 7.11 -1.54 -6.32
C LEU A 27 8.37 -0.94 -5.71
N LEU A 28 8.50 -1.09 -4.40
CA LEU A 28 9.51 -0.42 -3.59
C LEU A 28 9.89 -1.30 -2.39
N ARG A 29 11.16 -1.25 -2.00
CA ARG A 29 11.65 -1.74 -0.71
C ARG A 29 12.31 -0.57 0.01
N MET A 30 11.96 -0.33 1.27
CA MET A 30 12.52 0.77 2.04
C MET A 30 12.70 0.42 3.52
N HIS A 31 13.73 0.99 4.14
CA HIS A 31 13.87 0.99 5.59
C HIS A 31 13.08 2.16 6.16
N LEU A 32 12.26 1.91 7.19
CA LEU A 32 11.43 2.96 7.79
C LEU A 32 12.23 3.89 8.69
N SER A 33 13.20 3.34 9.43
CA SER A 33 14.08 4.12 10.30
C SER A 33 15.39 3.37 10.54
N ASN A 34 16.28 3.36 9.55
CA ASN A 34 17.53 2.57 9.58
C ASN A 34 18.51 2.95 10.71
N SER A 35 18.29 4.07 11.40
CA SER A 35 19.05 4.48 12.58
C SER A 35 18.47 3.97 13.90
N VAL A 36 17.25 3.39 13.88
CA VAL A 36 16.50 2.95 15.06
C VAL A 36 16.11 1.48 14.97
N THR A 37 15.67 1.02 13.80
CA THR A 37 15.19 -0.35 13.56
C THR A 37 15.78 -0.92 12.28
N ASP A 38 15.79 -2.25 12.19
CA ASP A 38 16.05 -3.00 10.96
C ASP A 38 14.76 -3.26 10.16
N GLU A 39 13.67 -2.58 10.52
CA GLU A 39 12.36 -2.74 9.91
C GLU A 39 12.36 -2.29 8.44
N GLU A 40 11.76 -3.13 7.61
CA GLU A 40 11.64 -2.94 6.17
C GLU A 40 10.19 -2.99 5.73
N ALA A 41 9.80 -2.04 4.90
CA ALA A 41 8.55 -2.09 4.15
C ALA A 41 8.82 -2.63 2.74
N LEU A 42 8.08 -3.68 2.38
CA LEU A 42 8.00 -4.25 1.04
C LEU A 42 6.65 -3.88 0.44
N ILE A 43 6.67 -3.01 -0.57
CA ILE A 43 5.46 -2.42 -1.16
C ILE A 43 5.23 -3.03 -2.54
N TYR A 44 3.98 -3.38 -2.82
CA TYR A 44 3.55 -4.04 -4.05
C TYR A 44 2.46 -3.23 -4.77
N VAL A 45 2.38 -3.37 -6.09
CA VAL A 45 1.21 -2.97 -6.87
C VAL A 45 0.32 -4.19 -7.05
N ALA A 46 -0.90 -4.09 -6.54
CA ALA A 46 -1.95 -5.09 -6.72
C ALA A 46 -2.87 -4.69 -7.89
N SER A 47 -3.16 -5.64 -8.79
CA SER A 47 -4.00 -5.39 -9.97
C SER A 47 -4.90 -6.60 -10.28
N GLY A 48 -5.92 -6.39 -11.11
CA GLY A 48 -7.01 -7.36 -11.28
C GLY A 48 -7.84 -7.47 -10.00
N LEU A 49 -8.30 -6.33 -9.48
CA LEU A 49 -8.97 -6.26 -8.19
C LEU A 49 -10.41 -6.77 -8.27
N THR A 50 -10.80 -7.59 -7.29
CA THR A 50 -12.19 -8.01 -7.05
C THR A 50 -12.58 -7.68 -5.62
N GLN A 51 -13.77 -7.07 -5.44
CA GLN A 51 -14.31 -6.74 -4.13
C GLN A 51 -14.94 -7.96 -3.46
N GLY A 52 -14.48 -8.28 -2.26
CA GLY A 52 -15.09 -9.22 -1.33
C GLY A 52 -15.53 -8.51 -0.03
N GLN A 53 -15.57 -9.27 1.05
CA GLN A 53 -15.94 -8.78 2.37
C GLN A 53 -14.68 -8.42 3.18
N ALA A 54 -14.62 -7.18 3.66
CA ALA A 54 -13.61 -6.73 4.62
C ALA A 54 -13.86 -7.34 6.00
N GLN A 55 -12.78 -7.60 6.73
CA GLN A 55 -12.75 -8.17 8.07
C GLN A 55 -11.66 -7.47 8.91
N PRO A 56 -11.78 -6.14 9.13
CA PRO A 56 -10.80 -5.39 9.91
C PRO A 56 -10.72 -5.93 11.34
N GLU A 57 -9.52 -5.91 11.90
CA GLU A 57 -9.25 -6.38 13.26
C GLU A 57 -9.71 -5.36 14.32
N GLY A 58 -9.87 -5.81 15.56
CA GLY A 58 -10.72 -5.15 16.56
C GLY A 58 -10.47 -3.65 16.83
N THR A 59 -9.25 -3.14 16.64
CA THR A 59 -8.90 -1.72 16.87
C THR A 59 -8.89 -0.86 15.61
N GLU A 60 -9.17 -1.44 14.44
CA GLU A 60 -9.11 -0.77 13.16
C GLU A 60 -10.42 -0.02 12.87
N ASP A 61 -10.33 1.31 12.79
CA ASP A 61 -11.41 2.19 12.34
C ASP A 61 -11.04 2.74 10.96
N LEU A 62 -11.40 1.97 9.93
CA LEU A 62 -10.99 2.23 8.54
C LEU A 62 -12.16 2.73 7.69
N SER A 63 -11.83 3.64 6.78
CA SER A 63 -12.73 4.07 5.71
C SER A 63 -12.03 3.92 4.37
N ILE A 64 -12.74 3.37 3.39
CA ILE A 64 -12.20 3.13 2.05
C ILE A 64 -12.61 4.29 1.14
N ALA A 65 -11.64 4.84 0.42
CA ALA A 65 -11.87 5.82 -0.63
C ALA A 65 -11.15 5.39 -1.91
N TRP A 66 -11.83 5.54 -3.04
CA TRP A 66 -11.24 5.41 -4.36
C TRP A 66 -10.83 6.79 -4.84
N VAL A 67 -9.55 6.96 -5.14
CA VAL A 67 -8.98 8.18 -5.71
C VAL A 67 -8.15 7.83 -6.92
N THR A 68 -8.08 8.76 -7.87
CA THR A 68 -7.11 8.71 -8.95
C THR A 68 -5.70 8.94 -8.40
N LEU A 69 -4.68 8.52 -9.15
CA LEU A 69 -3.30 8.79 -8.78
C LEU A 69 -3.02 10.30 -8.72
N GLU A 70 -3.63 11.10 -9.59
CA GLU A 70 -3.44 12.55 -9.61
C GLU A 70 -4.00 13.19 -8.32
N GLU A 71 -5.23 12.85 -7.93
CA GLU A 71 -5.81 13.29 -6.65
C GLU A 71 -4.96 12.83 -5.46
N ALA A 72 -4.45 11.60 -5.46
CA ALA A 72 -3.60 11.10 -4.38
C ALA A 72 -2.29 11.90 -4.27
N LEU A 73 -1.68 12.30 -5.39
CA LEU A 73 -0.47 13.13 -5.41
C LEU A 73 -0.76 14.57 -4.95
N GLU A 74 -1.94 15.12 -5.26
CA GLU A 74 -2.40 16.41 -4.72
C GLU A 74 -2.58 16.33 -3.20
N LEU A 75 -3.23 15.30 -2.68
CA LEU A 75 -3.41 15.08 -1.24
C LEU A 75 -2.07 14.96 -0.49
N ILE A 76 -1.03 14.41 -1.12
CA ILE A 76 0.34 14.42 -0.59
C ILE A 76 0.87 15.86 -0.50
N GLN A 77 0.73 16.64 -1.57
CA GLN A 77 1.22 18.03 -1.62
C GLN A 77 0.50 18.93 -0.61
N GLU A 78 -0.79 18.70 -0.38
CA GLU A 78 -1.60 19.39 0.63
C GLU A 78 -1.26 18.97 2.07
N GLY A 79 -0.45 17.93 2.27
CA GLY A 79 -0.14 17.39 3.60
C GLY A 79 -1.29 16.63 4.23
N ARG A 80 -2.22 16.10 3.42
CA ARG A 80 -3.34 15.26 3.87
C ARG A 80 -2.99 13.77 3.88
N ILE A 81 -2.11 13.33 2.98
CA ILE A 81 -1.43 12.03 3.05
C ILE A 81 0.00 12.29 3.50
N THR A 82 0.32 11.90 4.73
CA THR A 82 1.63 12.15 5.36
C THR A 82 2.34 10.89 5.82
N ASP A 83 1.67 9.73 5.76
CA ASP A 83 2.30 8.44 6.03
C ASP A 83 3.44 8.17 5.04
N ALA A 84 4.61 7.83 5.56
CA ALA A 84 5.85 7.75 4.78
C ALA A 84 5.79 6.67 3.70
N MET A 85 5.19 5.51 4.01
CA MET A 85 5.05 4.42 3.04
C MET A 85 4.09 4.82 1.93
N SER A 86 2.95 5.41 2.28
CA SER A 86 1.94 5.89 1.33
C SER A 86 2.51 6.94 0.37
N VAL A 87 3.22 7.94 0.90
CA VAL A 87 3.88 8.99 0.09
C VAL A 87 4.88 8.37 -0.88
N ALA A 88 5.77 7.51 -0.38
CA ALA A 88 6.81 6.88 -1.18
C ALA A 88 6.22 5.94 -2.25
N ALA A 89 5.20 5.15 -1.91
CA ALA A 89 4.54 4.22 -2.82
C ALA A 89 3.87 4.95 -3.99
N LEU A 90 3.05 5.96 -3.70
CA LEU A 90 2.29 6.71 -4.72
C LEU A 90 3.24 7.46 -5.66
N GLN A 91 4.30 8.08 -5.14
CA GLN A 91 5.30 8.76 -5.96
C GLN A 91 6.14 7.77 -6.79
N ALA A 92 6.53 6.62 -6.22
CA ALA A 92 7.23 5.57 -6.97
C ALA A 92 6.38 5.00 -8.11
N TRP A 93 5.07 4.83 -7.88
CA TRP A 93 4.13 4.40 -8.90
C TRP A 93 4.02 5.43 -10.03
N ALA A 94 3.87 6.71 -9.70
CA ALA A 94 3.87 7.79 -10.69
C ALA A 94 5.15 7.79 -11.55
N LEU A 95 6.32 7.65 -10.91
CA LEU A 95 7.60 7.55 -11.62
C LEU A 95 7.68 6.32 -12.53
N ARG A 96 7.10 5.18 -12.13
CA ARG A 96 7.07 3.96 -12.95
C ARG A 96 6.19 4.16 -14.19
N LEU A 97 5.07 4.86 -14.07
CA LEU A 97 4.18 5.16 -15.21
C LEU A 97 4.81 6.14 -16.19
N LEU A 98 5.58 7.12 -15.73
CA LEU A 98 6.30 8.07 -16.60
C LEU A 98 7.43 7.44 -17.42
N ARG A 99 7.90 6.25 -17.01
CA ARG A 99 9.01 5.53 -17.67
C ARG A 99 8.53 4.46 -18.65
N LYS A 100 7.22 4.24 -18.75
CA LYS A 100 6.60 3.36 -19.76
C LYS A 100 6.22 4.18 -20.99
#